data_AF-Q8CZD0-F1
#
_entry.id   AF-Q8CZD0-F1
#
_cell.length_a   1.000
_cell.length_b   1.000
_cell.length_c   1.000
_cell.angle_alpha   90.00
_cell.angle_beta   90.00
_cell.angle_gamma   90.00
#
_symmetry.space_group_name_H-M   'P 1'
#
loop_
_entity.id
_entity.type
_entity.pdbx_description
1 polymer ?
#
loop_
_entity_poly.entity_id
_entity_poly.type
_entity_poly.pdbx_seq_one_letter_code
_entity_poly.pdbx_strand_id
1 'polypeptide(L)' 'MIMLQKIYEQMANFYDSIEEEYGPTFGDNFDWEHVHFKFLIYYLVRYGIGCRKDFIVYHYRVAYRLYLEKLVMNRGFISC' A
#
# COMPACT_ATOMS: atom_id res chain seq x y z
N MET A 1 -0.77 -20.65 7.26
CA MET A 1 -0.36 -19.34 6.70
C MET A 1 -1.58 -18.67 6.08
N ILE A 2 -2.14 -17.68 6.78
CA ILE A 2 -3.38 -16.98 6.40
C ILE A 2 -3.16 -16.26 5.07
N MET A 3 -4.18 -16.21 4.20
CA MET A 3 -4.12 -15.63 2.85
C MET A 3 -3.46 -14.24 2.81
N LEU A 4 -3.66 -13.41 3.85
CA LEU A 4 -3.04 -12.10 4.03
C LEU A 4 -1.51 -12.14 3.94
N GLN A 5 -0.86 -13.06 4.67
CA GLN A 5 0.60 -13.19 4.69
C GLN A 5 1.14 -13.54 3.30
N LYS A 6 0.48 -14.47 2.60
CA LYS A 6 0.89 -14.87 1.23
C LYS A 6 0.78 -13.72 0.24
N ILE A 7 -0.23 -12.86 0.37
CA ILE A 7 -0.36 -11.68 -0.49
C ILE A 7 0.70 -10.63 -0.13
N TYR A 8 0.95 -10.42 1.16
CA TYR A 8 2.00 -9.51 1.62
C TYR A 8 3.38 -9.91 1.07
N GLU A 9 3.77 -11.18 1.24
CA GLU A 9 5.01 -11.74 0.69
C GLU A 9 5.08 -11.62 -0.84
N GLN A 10 3.97 -11.87 -1.54
CA GLN A 10 3.91 -11.70 -3.00
C GLN A 10 4.18 -10.25 -3.44
N MET A 11 3.82 -9.27 -2.62
CA MET A 11 3.96 -7.85 -2.89
C MET A 11 5.26 -7.24 -2.33
N ALA A 12 6.14 -8.01 -1.69
CA ALA A 12 7.36 -7.49 -1.05
C ALA A 12 8.20 -6.56 -1.95
N ASN A 13 8.61 -7.03 -3.13
CA ASN A 13 9.38 -6.21 -4.08
C ASN A 13 8.62 -4.95 -4.54
N PHE A 14 7.29 -4.98 -4.51
CA PHE A 14 6.49 -3.79 -4.83
C PHE A 14 6.52 -2.80 -3.67
N TYR A 15 6.46 -3.26 -2.42
CA TYR A 15 6.62 -2.40 -1.25
C TYR A 15 8.00 -1.74 -1.25
N ASP A 16 9.07 -2.49 -1.46
CA ASP A 16 10.42 -1.94 -1.56
C ASP A 16 10.50 -0.80 -2.60
N SER A 17 9.91 -1.01 -3.79
CA SER A 17 9.89 0.04 -4.83
C SER A 17 9.05 1.26 -4.46
N ILE A 18 8.00 1.07 -3.65
CA ILE A 18 7.17 2.18 -3.17
C ILE A 18 7.90 2.98 -2.10
N GLU A 19 8.62 2.32 -1.19
CA GLU A 19 9.43 3.00 -0.18
C GLU A 19 10.54 3.82 -0.83
N GLU A 20 11.18 3.31 -1.89
CA GLU A 20 12.17 4.06 -2.68
C GLU A 20 11.54 5.26 -3.41
N GLU A 21 10.39 5.06 -4.06
CA GLU A 21 9.71 6.08 -4.86
C GLU A 21 9.17 7.23 -3.99
N TYR A 22 8.58 6.92 -2.82
CA TYR A 22 7.88 7.89 -1.97
C TYR A 22 8.63 8.25 -0.67
N GLY A 23 9.66 7.49 -0.29
CA GLY A 23 10.48 7.70 0.91
C GLY A 23 10.92 9.15 1.12
N PRO A 24 11.52 9.81 0.10
CA PRO A 24 11.95 11.21 0.21
C PRO A 24 10.83 12.19 0.56
N THR A 25 9.56 11.86 0.28
CA THR A 25 8.40 12.71 0.55
C THR A 25 7.87 12.53 1.97
N PHE A 26 7.92 11.31 2.51
CA PHE A 26 7.35 10.99 3.82
C PHE A 26 8.34 11.15 4.97
N GLY A 27 9.65 11.08 4.69
CA GLY A 27 10.74 11.17 5.65
C GLY A 27 11.00 9.86 6.41
N ASP A 28 12.16 9.78 7.05
CA ASP A 28 12.71 8.54 7.63
C ASP A 28 11.85 7.89 8.74
N ASN A 29 11.00 8.68 9.40
CA ASN A 29 10.15 8.20 10.50
C ASN A 29 8.78 7.66 10.02
N PHE A 30 8.58 7.50 8.71
CA PHE A 30 7.33 6.97 8.19
C PHE A 30 7.27 5.45 8.36
N ASP A 31 6.25 4.98 9.07
CA ASP A 31 6.03 3.56 9.33
C ASP A 31 5.46 2.86 8.08
N TRP A 32 6.35 2.54 7.14
CA TRP A 32 6.03 1.91 5.87
C TRP A 32 5.32 0.57 6.05
N GLU A 33 5.85 -0.29 6.93
CA GLU A 33 5.26 -1.60 7.23
C GLU A 33 3.80 -1.45 7.70
N HIS A 34 3.53 -0.56 8.65
CA HIS A 34 2.16 -0.31 9.10
C HIS A 34 1.26 0.17 7.95
N VAL A 35 1.76 1.05 7.08
CA VAL A 35 0.98 1.60 5.97
C VAL A 35 0.71 0.54 4.89
N HIS A 36 1.68 -0.33 4.58
CA HIS A 36 1.51 -1.46 3.67
C HIS A 36 0.44 -2.40 4.20
N PHE A 37 0.51 -2.80 5.47
CA PHE A 37 -0.49 -3.68 6.09
C PHE A 37 -1.87 -3.03 6.15
N LYS A 38 -1.95 -1.76 6.56
CA LYS A 38 -3.20 -1.01 6.62
C LYS A 38 -3.86 -0.94 5.24
N PHE A 39 -3.10 -0.61 4.21
CA PHE A 39 -3.65 -0.52 2.86
C PHE A 39 -4.06 -1.89 2.31
N LEU A 40 -3.26 -2.93 2.55
CA LEU A 40 -3.61 -4.29 2.16
C LEU A 40 -4.94 -4.73 2.76
N ILE A 41 -5.13 -4.56 4.07
CA ILE A 41 -6.39 -4.91 4.74
C ILE A 41 -7.55 -4.08 4.17
N TYR A 42 -7.37 -2.76 4.02
CA TYR A 42 -8.36 -1.88 3.42
C TYR A 42 -8.78 -2.37 2.02
N TYR A 43 -7.80 -2.70 1.18
CA TYR A 43 -8.04 -3.17 -0.19
C TYR A 43 -8.82 -4.50 -0.20
N LEU A 44 -8.43 -5.47 0.63
CA LEU A 44 -9.11 -6.75 0.71
C LEU A 44 -10.57 -6.59 1.13
N VAL A 45 -10.85 -5.75 2.14
CA VAL A 45 -12.22 -5.46 2.60
C VAL A 45 -13.00 -4.70 1.52
N ARG A 46 -12.40 -3.67 0.92
CA ARG A 46 -13.05 -2.79 -0.07
C ARG A 46 -13.56 -3.56 -1.30
N TYR A 47 -12.82 -4.59 -1.72
CA TYR A 47 -13.13 -5.37 -2.91
C TYR A 47 -13.66 -6.78 -2.61
N GLY A 48 -13.95 -7.09 -1.35
CA GLY A 48 -14.53 -8.39 -0.96
C GLY A 48 -13.63 -9.59 -1.27
N ILE A 49 -12.30 -9.42 -1.20
CA ILE A 49 -11.33 -10.44 -1.61
C ILE A 49 -11.19 -11.46 -0.47
N GLY A 50 -11.93 -12.55 -0.57
CA GLY A 50 -11.90 -13.66 0.40
C GLY A 50 -10.81 -14.69 0.12
N CYS A 51 -10.23 -14.71 -1.08
CA CYS A 51 -9.18 -15.67 -1.42
C CYS A 51 -8.16 -15.12 -2.43
N ARG A 52 -6.96 -15.74 -2.47
CA ARG A 52 -5.82 -15.24 -3.25
C ARG A 52 -6.07 -15.17 -4.76
N LYS A 53 -6.92 -16.05 -5.32
CA LYS A 53 -7.22 -16.05 -6.77
C LYS A 53 -7.98 -14.79 -7.22
N ASP A 54 -8.70 -14.14 -6.31
CA ASP A 54 -9.47 -12.93 -6.61
C ASP A 54 -8.60 -11.67 -6.42
N PHE A 55 -7.34 -11.83 -5.96
CA PHE A 55 -6.42 -10.72 -5.78
C PHE A 55 -5.74 -10.33 -7.10
N ILE A 56 -6.22 -9.23 -7.69
CA ILE A 56 -5.67 -8.68 -8.93
C ILE A 56 -4.47 -7.78 -8.61
N VAL A 57 -3.26 -8.28 -8.86
CA VAL A 57 -1.98 -7.59 -8.57
C VAL A 57 -1.90 -6.20 -9.21
N TYR A 58 -2.24 -6.09 -10.50
CA TYR A 58 -2.15 -4.82 -11.20
C TYR A 58 -3.05 -3.75 -10.58
N HIS A 59 -4.30 -4.13 -10.26
CA HIS A 59 -5.26 -3.25 -9.62
C HIS A 59 -4.82 -2.84 -8.21
N TYR A 60 -4.26 -3.77 -7.42
CA TYR A 60 -3.68 -3.45 -6.12
C TYR A 60 -2.58 -2.38 -6.22
N ARG A 61 -1.62 -2.58 -7.14
CA ARG A 61 -0.50 -1.65 -7.34
C ARG A 61 -0.97 -0.26 -7.72
N VAL A 62 -1.90 -0.16 -8.67
CA VAL A 62 -2.47 1.12 -9.12
C VAL A 62 -3.25 1.79 -7.99
N ALA A 63 -4.12 1.04 -7.30
CA ALA A 63 -4.90 1.56 -6.18
C ALA A 63 -3.99 2.06 -5.05
N TYR A 64 -2.86 1.38 -4.80
CA TYR A 64 -1.94 1.76 -3.75
C TYR A 64 -1.19 3.06 -4.06
N ARG A 65 -0.70 3.23 -5.30
CA ARG A 65 -0.10 4.49 -5.74
C ARG A 65 -1.08 5.65 -5.62
N LEU A 66 -2.31 5.50 -6.11
CA LEU A 66 -3.35 6.52 -5.98
C LEU A 66 -3.67 6.87 -4.51
N TYR A 67 -3.55 5.90 -3.59
CA TYR A 67 -3.70 6.14 -2.16
C TYR A 67 -2.54 6.97 -1.60
N LEU A 68 -1.30 6.65 -1.96
CA LEU A 68 -0.12 7.39 -1.54
C LEU A 68 -0.08 8.81 -2.11
N GLU A 69 -0.41 8.98 -3.39
CA GLU A 69 -0.54 10.29 -4.04
C GLU A 69 -1.52 11.19 -3.29
N LYS A 70 -2.68 10.65 -2.90
CA LYS A 70 -3.66 11.38 -2.08
C LYS A 70 -3.11 11.74 -0.69
N LEU A 71 -2.34 10.85 -0.06
CA LEU A 71 -1.69 11.15 1.21
C LEU A 71 -0.65 12.27 1.08
N VAL A 72 0.15 12.26 0.01
CA VAL A 72 1.13 13.30 -0.29
C VAL A 72 0.43 14.65 -0.53
N MET A 73 -0.61 14.67 -1.36
CA MET A 73 -1.39 15.88 -1.62
C MET A 73 -1.97 16.45 -0.32
N ASN A 74 -2.57 15.61 0.52
CA ASN A 74 -3.14 16.06 1.79
C ASN A 74 -2.08 16.61 2.75
N ARG A 75 -0.84 16.11 2.73
CA ARG A 75 0.26 16.69 3.51
C ARG A 75 0.68 18.07 3.00
N GLY A 76 0.77 18.23 1.68
CA GLY A 76 1.06 19.53 1.06
C GLY A 76 0.03 20.60 1.43
N PHE A 77 -1.26 20.26 1.45
CA PHE A 77 -2.34 21.17 1.85
C PHE A 77 -2.31 21.57 3.34
N ILE A 78 -1.74 20.76 4.22
CA ILE A 78 -1.64 21.07 5.65
C ILE A 78 -0.40 21.95 5.95
N SER A 79 0.60 21.97 5.06
CA SER A 79 1.83 22.75 5.23
C SER A 79 1.74 24.24 4.81
N CYS A 80 0.58 24.70 4.33
CA CYS A 80 0.33 26.09 3.93
C CYS A 80 -0.44 26.85 5.02
#